data_AF-A0A2V6UN61-F1
#
_entry.id   AF-A0A2V6UN61-F1
#
_cell.length_a   1.000
_cell.length_b   1.000
_cell.length_c   1.000
_cell.angle_alpha   90.00
_cell.angle_beta   90.00
_cell.angle_gamma   90.00
#
_symmetry.space_group_name_H-M   'P 1'
#
loop_
_entity.id
_entity.type
_entity.pdbx_description
1 polymer ?
#
loop_
_entity_poly.entity_id
_entity_poly.type
_entity_poly.pdbx_seq_one_letter_code
_entity_poly.pdbx_strand_id
1 'polypeptide(L)'
;MKWLVPALAIAAIVVATVTLVTLTLRQPSVPTYAPTPPTPREAGAALVGPILYTVDATAPEAWQAFSFRLGSVIEAGQGDLAFRRYSIVAGLGAGIRDLGETRFDDVRAAHVWAVRTAEGRYAKLEIVGYYCPGAQPGCLTFRYVYQGDGSTRVETPPGRVSWQSTRSR
;
A
#
# COMPACT_ATOMS: atom_id res chain seq x y z
N MET A 1 -38.36 2.96 47.32
CA MET A 1 -37.84 3.89 46.28
C MET A 1 -36.42 4.42 46.50
N LYS A 2 -35.94 4.67 47.74
CA LYS A 2 -34.60 5.28 47.98
C LYS A 2 -33.38 4.49 47.46
N TRP A 3 -33.50 3.17 47.28
CA TRP A 3 -32.42 2.29 46.80
C TRP A 3 -32.43 2.02 45.28
N LEU A 4 -33.50 2.37 44.58
CA LEU A 4 -33.62 2.12 43.13
C LEU A 4 -32.71 3.06 42.33
N VAL A 5 -32.63 4.33 42.72
CA VAL A 5 -31.80 5.35 42.06
C VAL A 5 -30.30 5.01 42.10
N PRO A 6 -29.69 4.68 43.26
CA PRO A 6 -28.27 4.32 43.28
C PRO A 6 -27.98 3.01 42.54
N ALA A 7 -28.88 2.03 42.59
CA ALA A 7 -28.70 0.78 41.84
C ALA A 7 -28.71 1.00 40.32
N LEU A 8 -29.61 1.85 39.82
CA LEU A 8 -29.65 2.24 38.40
C LEU A 8 -28.39 3.00 37.97
N ALA A 9 -27.89 3.92 38.81
CA ALA A 9 -26.66 4.65 38.54
C ALA A 9 -25.44 3.74 38.44
N ILE A 10 -25.30 2.79 39.37
CA ILE A 10 -24.21 1.79 39.35
C ILE A 10 -24.31 0.91 38.10
N ALA A 11 -25.51 0.41 37.78
CA ALA A 11 -25.72 -0.39 36.59
C ALA A 11 -25.33 0.37 35.30
N ALA A 12 -25.72 1.64 35.20
CA ALA A 12 -25.36 2.48 34.06
C ALA A 12 -23.83 2.67 33.95
N ILE A 13 -23.13 2.88 35.05
CA ILE A 13 -21.67 2.99 35.07
C ILE A 13 -21.03 1.67 34.62
N VAL A 14 -21.46 0.53 35.16
CA VAL A 14 -20.93 -0.78 34.79
C VAL A 14 -21.13 -1.05 33.30
N VAL A 15 -22.32 -0.77 32.77
CA VAL A 15 -22.62 -0.92 31.33
C VAL A 15 -21.73 0.00 30.49
N ALA A 16 -21.57 1.26 30.89
CA ALA A 16 -20.69 2.20 30.19
C ALA A 16 -19.24 1.72 30.20
N THR A 17 -18.72 1.27 31.35
CA THR A 17 -17.36 0.73 31.48
C THR A 17 -17.15 -0.50 30.62
N VAL A 18 -18.06 -1.48 30.68
CA VAL A 18 -17.98 -2.70 29.84
C VAL A 18 -18.01 -2.35 28.36
N THR A 19 -18.87 -1.39 27.97
CA THR A 19 -18.95 -0.92 26.58
C THR A 19 -17.64 -0.28 26.14
N LEU A 20 -17.07 0.60 26.97
CA LEU A 20 -15.82 1.30 26.66
C LEU A 20 -14.65 0.32 26.55
N VAL A 21 -14.56 -0.65 27.47
CA VAL A 21 -13.54 -1.72 27.43
C VAL A 21 -13.70 -2.56 26.16
N THR A 22 -14.92 -2.97 25.84
CA THR A 22 -15.19 -3.75 24.63
C THR A 22 -14.81 -2.98 23.36
N LEU A 23 -15.14 -1.69 23.29
CA LEU A 23 -14.77 -0.83 22.17
C LEU A 23 -13.26 -0.64 22.07
N THR A 24 -12.56 -0.54 23.20
CA THR A 24 -11.10 -0.40 23.25
C THR A 24 -10.39 -1.69 22.78
N LEU A 25 -10.97 -2.85 23.08
CA LEU A 25 -10.39 -4.15 22.70
C LEU A 25 -10.72 -4.57 21.26
N ARG A 26 -11.65 -3.89 20.57
CA ARG A 26 -11.90 -4.15 19.14
C ARG A 26 -10.69 -3.70 18.33
N GLN A 27 -9.92 -4.67 17.83
CA GLN A 27 -8.84 -4.38 16.90
C GLN A 27 -9.42 -3.82 15.58
N PRO A 28 -8.87 -2.73 15.05
CA PRO A 28 -9.23 -2.26 13.72
C PRO A 28 -8.98 -3.35 12.68
N SER A 29 -9.97 -3.62 11.82
CA SER A 29 -9.77 -4.50 10.67
C SER A 29 -8.91 -3.78 9.65
N VAL A 30 -7.64 -4.17 9.55
CA VAL A 30 -6.72 -3.65 8.54
C VAL A 30 -6.79 -4.48 7.26
N PRO A 31 -6.72 -3.86 6.07
CA PRO A 31 -6.56 -4.61 4.83
C PRO A 31 -5.28 -5.43 4.86
N THR A 32 -5.38 -6.72 4.49
CA THR A 32 -4.24 -7.64 4.42
C THR A 32 -4.08 -8.18 3.01
N TYR A 33 -2.84 -8.40 2.60
CA TYR A 33 -2.50 -8.85 1.24
C TYR A 33 -1.42 -9.93 1.30
N ALA A 34 -1.66 -11.05 0.62
CA ALA A 34 -0.66 -12.12 0.52
C ALA A 34 0.47 -11.72 -0.44
N PRO A 35 1.74 -12.07 -0.13
CA PRO A 35 2.86 -11.87 -1.05
C PRO A 35 2.60 -12.39 -2.45
N THR A 36 2.92 -11.61 -3.47
CA THR A 36 2.85 -12.03 -4.86
C THR A 36 4.07 -12.91 -5.17
N PRO A 37 3.88 -14.15 -5.66
CA PRO A 37 5.01 -14.99 -6.05
C PRO A 37 5.88 -14.31 -7.13
N PRO A 38 7.21 -14.42 -7.04
CA PRO A 38 8.09 -13.84 -8.04
C PRO A 38 7.98 -14.63 -9.35
N THR A 39 7.38 -14.02 -10.37
CA THR A 39 7.28 -14.57 -11.72
C THR A 39 7.73 -13.52 -12.73
N PRO A 40 9.05 -13.31 -12.91
CA PRO A 40 9.57 -12.28 -13.81
C PRO A 40 9.11 -12.51 -15.25
N ARG A 41 8.49 -11.48 -15.84
CA ARG A 41 8.08 -11.49 -17.24
C ARG A 41 8.25 -10.11 -17.84
N GLU A 42 8.90 -10.05 -19.01
CA GLU A 42 9.02 -8.82 -19.78
C GLU A 42 7.67 -8.21 -20.13
N ALA A 43 7.47 -6.96 -19.71
CA ALA A 43 6.30 -6.14 -20.01
C ALA A 43 6.23 -5.70 -21.49
N GLY A 44 7.38 -5.63 -22.18
CA GLY A 44 7.47 -5.10 -23.54
C GLY A 44 7.34 -3.57 -23.58
N ALA A 45 6.96 -3.02 -24.74
CA ALA A 45 6.85 -1.57 -24.97
C ALA A 45 5.47 -0.97 -24.62
N ALA A 46 4.44 -1.81 -24.48
CA ALA A 46 3.09 -1.34 -24.22
C ALA A 46 2.90 -0.86 -22.77
N LEU A 47 1.88 -0.03 -22.56
CA LEU A 47 1.42 0.32 -21.22
C LEU A 47 0.88 -0.93 -20.52
N VAL A 48 1.41 -1.23 -19.34
CA VAL A 48 0.99 -2.35 -18.50
C VAL A 48 0.33 -1.84 -17.23
N GLY A 49 -0.80 -2.44 -16.86
CA GLY A 49 -1.53 -2.19 -15.61
C GLY A 49 -2.94 -1.61 -15.78
N PRO A 50 -3.60 -1.24 -14.66
CA PRO A 50 -3.06 -1.23 -13.29
C PRO A 50 -2.85 -2.65 -12.74
N ILE A 51 -1.67 -2.90 -12.17
CA ILE A 51 -1.33 -4.16 -11.47
C ILE A 51 -1.30 -3.90 -9.98
N LEU A 52 -1.91 -4.78 -9.19
CA LEU A 52 -1.72 -4.86 -7.74
C LEU A 52 -0.60 -5.85 -7.45
N TYR A 53 0.42 -5.42 -6.71
CA TYR A 53 1.57 -6.26 -6.36
C TYR A 53 1.89 -6.13 -4.87
N THR A 54 2.20 -7.26 -4.23
CA THR A 54 2.58 -7.32 -2.82
C THR A 54 3.98 -7.89 -2.68
N VAL A 55 4.90 -7.07 -2.17
CA VAL A 55 6.28 -7.48 -1.86
C VAL A 55 6.33 -8.02 -0.43
N ASP A 56 6.92 -9.19 -0.24
CA ASP A 56 7.27 -9.70 1.10
C ASP A 56 8.54 -9.02 1.63
N ALA A 57 8.36 -7.87 2.28
CA ALA A 57 9.43 -7.11 2.92
C ALA A 57 9.44 -7.33 4.45
N THR A 58 9.00 -8.51 4.92
CA THR A 58 8.91 -8.80 6.36
C THR A 58 10.28 -8.91 7.04
N ALA A 59 11.28 -9.44 6.35
CA ALA A 59 12.66 -9.58 6.83
C ALA A 59 13.33 -8.20 7.01
N PRO A 60 13.77 -7.83 8.23
CA PRO A 60 14.37 -6.52 8.48
C PRO A 60 15.82 -6.39 7.99
N GLU A 61 16.50 -7.50 7.73
CA GLU A 61 17.87 -7.56 7.22
C GLU A 61 17.98 -7.64 5.69
N ALA A 62 16.91 -7.97 4.98
CA ALA A 62 16.93 -8.22 3.54
C ALA A 62 16.19 -7.13 2.74
N TRP A 63 16.79 -6.70 1.64
CA TRP A 63 16.13 -5.84 0.66
C TRP A 63 15.52 -6.70 -0.45
N GLN A 64 14.24 -6.46 -0.76
CA GLN A 64 13.57 -7.04 -1.92
C GLN A 64 13.58 -6.03 -3.07
N ALA A 65 14.33 -6.32 -4.13
CA ALA A 65 14.41 -5.47 -5.30
C ALA A 65 13.27 -5.79 -6.28
N PHE A 66 12.58 -4.78 -6.80
CA PHE A 66 11.47 -4.91 -7.73
C PHE A 66 11.81 -4.22 -9.05
N SER A 67 11.49 -4.87 -10.17
CA SER A 67 11.62 -4.30 -11.51
C SER A 67 10.24 -4.08 -12.13
N PHE A 68 9.96 -2.85 -12.58
CA PHE A 68 8.71 -2.56 -13.30
C PHE A 68 8.67 -3.21 -14.67
N ARG A 69 9.84 -3.37 -15.31
CA ARG A 69 9.97 -4.08 -16.59
C ARG A 69 9.57 -5.53 -16.47
N LEU A 70 10.05 -6.20 -15.43
CA LEU A 70 9.81 -7.64 -15.22
C LEU A 70 8.54 -7.90 -14.39
N GLY A 71 7.93 -6.86 -13.82
CA GLY A 71 6.72 -6.95 -13.00
C GLY A 71 6.88 -7.86 -11.78
N SER A 72 8.09 -7.99 -11.25
CA SER A 72 8.43 -8.97 -10.22
C SER A 72 9.57 -8.50 -9.34
N VAL A 73 9.62 -9.06 -8.13
CA VAL A 73 10.84 -9.09 -7.33
C VAL A 73 11.93 -9.87 -8.08
N ILE A 74 13.14 -9.34 -8.03
CA ILE A 74 14.37 -9.86 -8.64
C ILE A 74 15.52 -9.78 -7.65
N GLU A 75 16.72 -10.17 -8.07
CA GLU A 75 17.92 -10.10 -7.23
C GLU A 75 18.24 -8.67 -6.76
N ALA A 76 18.76 -8.58 -5.54
CA ALA A 76 19.09 -7.31 -4.92
C ALA A 76 20.11 -6.51 -5.74
N GLY A 77 19.92 -5.19 -5.83
CA GLY A 77 20.80 -4.27 -6.55
C GLY A 77 20.50 -4.10 -8.04
N GLN A 78 19.61 -4.91 -8.62
CA GLN A 78 19.20 -4.80 -10.04
C GLN A 78 17.81 -4.17 -10.25
N GLY A 79 17.04 -3.99 -9.18
CA GLY A 79 15.68 -3.46 -9.24
C GLY A 79 15.61 -1.96 -9.47
N ASP A 80 14.44 -1.50 -9.92
CA ASP A 80 14.08 -0.08 -10.03
C ASP A 80 13.76 0.52 -8.65
N LEU A 81 13.17 -0.30 -7.77
CA LEU A 81 12.92 0.00 -6.38
C LEU A 81 13.43 -1.14 -5.52
N ALA A 82 13.76 -0.87 -4.26
CA ALA A 82 13.95 -1.89 -3.26
C ALA A 82 13.17 -1.59 -1.99
N PHE A 83 12.64 -2.66 -1.39
CA PHE A 83 11.76 -2.61 -0.23
C PHE A 83 12.36 -3.39 0.94
N ARG A 84 12.32 -2.81 2.13
CA ARG A 84 12.70 -3.47 3.38
C ARG A 84 11.84 -2.91 4.49
N ARG A 85 10.95 -3.73 5.05
CA ARG A 85 9.90 -3.26 5.96
C ARG A 85 9.12 -2.12 5.28
N TYR A 86 9.08 -0.95 5.90
CA TYR A 86 8.45 0.27 5.39
C TYR A 86 9.42 1.16 4.60
N SER A 87 10.71 0.81 4.53
CA SER A 87 11.70 1.56 3.77
C SER A 87 11.60 1.24 2.29
N ILE A 88 11.60 2.28 1.47
CA ILE A 88 11.58 2.22 0.02
C ILE A 88 12.75 3.05 -0.49
N VAL A 89 13.58 2.47 -1.35
CA VAL A 89 14.69 3.17 -2.00
C VAL A 89 14.59 2.99 -3.51
N ALA A 90 15.05 4.00 -4.26
CA ALA A 90 15.26 3.86 -5.69
C ALA A 90 16.51 3.01 -5.95
N GLY A 91 16.45 2.15 -6.96
CA GLY A 91 17.61 1.45 -7.47
C GLY A 91 18.61 2.38 -8.16
N LEU A 92 19.78 1.85 -8.49
CA LEU A 92 20.84 2.63 -9.17
C LEU A 92 20.32 3.15 -10.52
N GLY A 93 20.36 4.48 -10.71
CA GLY A 93 19.87 5.15 -11.91
C GLY A 93 18.36 5.38 -11.97
N ALA A 94 17.60 4.80 -11.04
CA ALA A 94 16.17 5.07 -10.87
C ALA A 94 15.94 6.30 -9.99
N GLY A 95 14.73 6.86 -10.03
CA GLY A 95 14.35 8.01 -9.22
C GLY A 95 12.86 8.02 -8.88
N ILE A 96 12.54 8.45 -7.67
CA ILE A 96 11.17 8.60 -7.19
C ILE A 96 10.87 10.09 -7.12
N ARG A 97 9.77 10.51 -7.73
CA ARG A 97 9.23 11.87 -7.63
C ARG A 97 7.83 11.80 -7.08
N ASP A 98 7.59 12.53 -5.99
CA ASP A 98 6.23 12.79 -5.52
C ASP A 98 5.50 13.65 -6.55
N LEU A 99 4.29 13.22 -6.95
CA LEU A 99 3.47 13.95 -7.92
C LEU A 99 2.58 15.00 -7.26
N GLY A 100 2.63 15.18 -5.94
CA GLY A 100 2.07 16.36 -5.28
C GLY A 100 1.91 16.25 -3.76
N GLU A 101 2.12 17.37 -3.07
CA GLU A 101 1.90 17.51 -1.64
C GLU A 101 0.40 17.50 -1.30
N THR A 102 0.04 16.77 -0.24
CA THR A 102 -1.23 16.92 0.45
C THR A 102 -0.91 17.47 1.84
N ARG A 103 -1.68 18.47 2.32
CA ARG A 103 -1.57 18.91 3.72
C ARG A 103 -1.83 17.71 4.62
N PHE A 104 -1.11 17.60 5.73
CA PHE A 104 -1.21 16.44 6.61
C PHE A 104 -2.66 16.13 7.05
N ASP A 105 -3.46 17.18 7.31
CA ASP A 105 -4.87 17.06 7.71
C ASP A 105 -5.80 16.59 6.58
N ASP A 106 -5.34 16.67 5.33
CA ASP A 106 -6.08 16.32 4.12
C ASP A 106 -5.65 14.95 3.54
N VAL A 107 -4.74 14.22 4.22
CA VAL A 107 -4.31 12.87 3.82
C VAL A 107 -5.48 11.89 3.98
N ARG A 108 -6.36 11.90 2.99
CA ARG A 108 -7.49 10.99 2.85
C ARG A 108 -7.24 9.96 1.76
N ALA A 109 -6.19 10.07 0.94
CA ALA A 109 -5.82 9.13 -0.11
C ALA A 109 -4.34 8.76 0.00
N ALA A 110 -4.00 7.56 -0.46
CA ALA A 110 -2.60 7.20 -0.61
C ALA A 110 -1.94 8.12 -1.66
N HIS A 111 -0.73 8.57 -1.35
CA HIS A 111 0.05 9.38 -2.28
C HIS A 111 0.33 8.59 -3.57
N VAL A 112 0.43 9.32 -4.67
CA VAL A 112 0.76 8.75 -5.98
C VAL A 112 2.14 9.28 -6.36
N TRP A 113 3.07 8.37 -6.61
CA TRP A 113 4.43 8.68 -6.98
C TRP A 113 4.69 8.35 -8.44
N ALA A 114 5.49 9.18 -9.11
CA ALA A 114 6.14 8.83 -10.36
C ALA A 114 7.48 8.17 -10.05
N VAL A 115 7.76 7.10 -10.78
CA VAL A 115 9.07 6.43 -10.73
C VAL A 115 9.65 6.47 -12.13
N ARG A 116 10.88 7.00 -12.24
CA ARG A 116 11.71 6.80 -13.42
C ARG A 116 12.58 5.58 -13.16
N THR A 117 12.48 4.57 -14.02
CA THR A 117 13.29 3.34 -13.92
C THR A 117 14.75 3.61 -14.26
N ALA A 118 15.64 2.69 -13.90
CA ALA A 118 17.08 2.81 -14.20
C ALA A 118 17.35 2.97 -15.70
N GLU A 119 16.45 2.40 -16.51
CA GLU A 119 16.55 2.39 -17.97
C GLU A 119 15.76 3.52 -18.65
N GLY A 120 15.36 4.53 -17.86
CA GLY A 120 14.76 5.76 -18.37
C GLY A 120 13.28 5.68 -18.74
N ARG A 121 12.58 4.61 -18.33
CA ARG A 121 11.13 4.43 -18.53
C ARG A 121 10.35 4.92 -17.31
N TYR A 122 9.03 4.98 -17.41
CA TYR A 122 8.21 5.59 -16.36
C TYR A 122 7.15 4.64 -15.81
N ALA A 123 6.96 4.69 -14.50
CA ALA A 123 5.86 4.08 -13.80
C ALA A 123 5.13 5.10 -12.92
N LYS A 124 3.86 4.85 -12.65
CA LYS A 124 3.08 5.56 -11.64
C LYS A 124 2.62 4.56 -10.61
N LEU A 125 2.82 4.88 -9.33
CA LEU A 125 2.71 3.97 -8.20
C LEU A 125 1.84 4.58 -7.10
N GLU A 126 0.98 3.78 -6.48
CA GLU A 126 0.27 4.13 -5.26
C GLU A 126 0.39 2.98 -4.25
N ILE A 127 0.72 3.29 -3.00
CA ILE A 127 0.84 2.31 -1.91
C ILE A 127 -0.52 2.13 -1.27
N VAL A 128 -0.96 0.89 -1.09
CA VAL A 128 -2.36 0.57 -0.72
C VAL A 128 -2.47 -0.30 0.52
N GLY A 129 -1.36 -0.84 0.99
CA GLY A 129 -1.32 -1.74 2.13
C GLY A 129 0.09 -2.05 2.61
N TYR A 130 0.17 -2.57 3.82
CA TYR A 130 1.43 -2.94 4.46
C TYR A 130 1.36 -4.27 5.23
N TYR A 131 0.16 -4.80 5.46
CA TYR A 131 -0.05 -5.98 6.30
C TYR A 131 -0.24 -7.24 5.48
N CYS A 132 0.42 -8.31 5.91
CA CYS A 132 0.21 -9.67 5.44
C CYS A 132 -1.05 -10.28 6.09
N PRO A 133 -1.55 -11.44 5.62
CA PRO A 133 -2.60 -12.18 6.32
C PRO A 133 -2.26 -12.38 7.80
N GLY A 134 -3.26 -12.21 8.67
CA GLY A 134 -3.05 -12.22 10.13
C GLY A 134 -2.52 -10.89 10.71
N ALA A 135 -2.60 -9.79 9.95
CA ALA A 135 -2.16 -8.45 10.36
C ALA A 135 -0.66 -8.36 10.72
N GLN A 136 0.16 -9.26 10.17
CA GLN A 136 1.61 -9.19 10.31
C GLN A 136 2.17 -8.04 9.45
N PRO A 137 2.99 -7.13 10.00
CA PRO A 137 3.59 -6.03 9.24
C PRO A 137 4.69 -6.52 8.30
N GLY A 138 4.74 -5.99 7.08
CA GLY A 138 5.85 -6.21 6.13
C GLY A 138 5.44 -6.55 4.70
N CYS A 139 4.17 -6.76 4.41
CA CYS A 139 3.68 -6.98 3.06
C CYS A 139 3.33 -5.65 2.39
N LEU A 140 4.37 -4.95 1.91
CA LEU A 140 4.19 -3.67 1.24
C LEU A 140 3.48 -3.90 -0.10
N THR A 141 2.25 -3.39 -0.17
CA THR A 141 1.36 -3.60 -1.30
C THR A 141 1.14 -2.29 -2.01
N PHE A 142 1.30 -2.32 -3.32
CA PHE A 142 1.12 -1.15 -4.17
C PHE A 142 0.42 -1.53 -5.46
N ARG A 143 -0.20 -0.53 -6.06
CA ARG A 143 -0.73 -0.62 -7.40
C ARG A 143 0.09 0.26 -8.33
N TYR A 144 0.30 -0.19 -9.56
CA TYR A 144 1.09 0.58 -10.50
C TYR A 144 0.63 0.43 -11.94
N VAL A 145 0.96 1.44 -12.75
CA VAL A 145 1.01 1.36 -14.20
C VAL A 145 2.44 1.61 -14.66
N TYR A 146 2.88 0.92 -15.69
CA TYR A 146 4.23 1.03 -16.24
C TYR A 146 4.16 1.24 -17.75
N GLN A 147 4.94 2.19 -18.24
CA GLN A 147 5.02 2.51 -19.66
C GLN A 147 6.38 2.08 -20.22
N GLY A 148 6.34 1.04 -21.06
CA GLY A 148 7.53 0.37 -21.58
C GLY A 148 8.24 1.13 -22.71
N ASP A 149 7.52 1.98 -23.44
CA ASP A 149 8.05 2.77 -24.57
C ASP A 149 8.89 3.99 -24.15
N GLY A 150 8.97 4.28 -22.84
CA GLY A 150 9.74 5.41 -22.30
C GLY A 150 9.03 6.76 -22.33
N SER A 151 7.81 6.84 -22.87
CA SER A 151 6.98 8.04 -22.78
C SER A 151 6.53 8.32 -21.34
N THR A 152 6.30 9.59 -21.01
CA THR A 152 5.75 10.00 -19.71
C THR A 152 4.24 9.81 -19.61
N ARG A 153 3.59 9.23 -20.64
CA ARG A 153 2.15 8.96 -20.66
C ARG A 153 1.85 7.67 -19.91
N VAL A 154 1.84 7.78 -18.58
CA VAL A 154 1.42 6.72 -17.64
C VAL A 154 -0.05 6.90 -17.23
N GLU A 155 -0.90 7.15 -18.21
CA GLU A 155 -2.33 7.39 -18.01
C GLU A 155 -3.11 6.06 -18.00
N THR A 156 -3.96 5.90 -16.99
CA THR A 156 -4.98 4.84 -17.02
C THR A 156 -5.99 5.20 -18.12
N PRO A 157 -6.39 4.29 -19.02
CA PRO A 157 -7.37 4.60 -20.05
C PRO A 157 -8.63 5.25 -19.44
N PRO A 158 -9.18 6.33 -20.04
CA PRO A 158 -10.41 6.94 -19.55
C PRO A 158 -11.53 5.89 -19.64
N GLY A 159 -12.05 5.45 -18.49
CA GLY A 159 -13.20 4.54 -18.42
C GLY A 159 -13.01 3.25 -17.62
N ARG A 160 -11.86 2.98 -17.00
CA ARG A 160 -11.73 1.83 -16.08
C ARG A 160 -10.82 2.17 -14.90
N VAL A 161 -11.42 2.24 -13.72
CA VAL A 161 -10.83 2.60 -12.41
C VAL A 161 -10.75 4.12 -12.14
N SER A 162 -11.88 4.70 -11.72
CA SER A 162 -11.83 5.88 -10.86
C SER A 162 -11.21 5.47 -9.52
N TRP A 163 -10.05 6.02 -9.19
CA TRP A 163 -9.36 5.82 -7.89
C TRP A 163 -10.23 6.15 -6.66
N GLN A 164 -11.37 6.79 -6.85
CA GLN A 164 -12.29 7.23 -5.80
C GLN A 164 -13.40 6.23 -5.46
N SER A 165 -13.74 5.25 -6.31
CA SER A 165 -15.01 4.51 -6.18
C SER A 165 -14.95 3.19 -5.40
N THR A 166 -13.76 2.64 -5.10
CA THR A 166 -13.66 1.32 -4.44
C THR A 166 -13.58 1.40 -2.92
N ARG A 167 -13.88 2.56 -2.32
CA ARG A 167 -13.83 2.77 -0.86
C ARG A 167 -15.21 2.68 -0.18
N SER A 168 -16.09 1.85 -0.72
CA SER A 168 -17.36 1.51 -0.07
C SER A 168 -17.63 0.00 -0.16
N ARG A 169 -17.08 -0.74 0.80
CA ARG A 169 -17.83 -1.66 1.64
C ARG A 169 -16.96 -2.20 2.76
#